data_AF-A0A8H5W340-F1
#
_entry.id   AF-A0A8H5W340-F1
#
_cell.length_a   1.000
_cell.length_b   1.000
_cell.length_c   1.000
_cell.angle_alpha   90.00
_cell.angle_beta   90.00
_cell.angle_gamma   90.00
#
_symmetry.space_group_name_H-M   'P 1'
#
loop_
_entity.id
_entity.type
_entity.pdbx_description
1 polymer ?
#
loop_
_entity_poly.entity_id
_entity_poly.type
_entity_poly.pdbx_seq_one_letter_code
_entity_poly.pdbx_strand_id
1 'polypeptide(L)'
;MLSENYNKEAVAKIQGVKDYDNYCQKLEASPHGAIHSAIGGEMVPKPSPNDPILFVHQTQIYRLWSLWQQEVPETRIMEFAGYRTQDQFDGTKPPAASLDVTLLMNGFADDLKVRDMMKHSELASLLLILGTGLESLGEGVDRRLCSPAVLVLAGI
;
A
#
# COMPACT_ATOMS: atom_id res chain seq x y z
N MET A 1 13.03 -4.25 -21.27
CA MET A 1 12.79 -2.86 -20.81
C MET A 1 11.36 -2.81 -20.30
N LEU A 2 11.12 -2.47 -19.03
CA LEU A 2 9.78 -2.51 -18.43
C LEU A 2 9.04 -1.16 -18.50
N SER A 3 9.58 -0.21 -19.25
CA SER A 3 9.12 1.19 -19.31
C SER A 3 7.68 1.35 -19.82
N GLU A 4 7.20 0.41 -20.61
CA GLU A 4 5.79 0.34 -21.04
C GLU A 4 4.79 0.19 -19.88
N ASN A 5 5.23 -0.30 -18.72
CA ASN A 5 4.37 -0.57 -17.56
C ASN A 5 4.31 0.60 -16.55
N TYR A 6 5.15 1.62 -16.73
CA TYR A 6 5.21 2.80 -15.83
C TYR A 6 5.36 4.13 -16.60
N ASN A 7 5.03 4.16 -17.89
CA ASN A 7 4.94 5.41 -18.65
C ASN A 7 3.64 6.18 -18.31
N LYS A 8 3.51 7.39 -18.86
CA LYS A 8 2.37 8.28 -18.59
C LYS A 8 1.04 7.63 -18.98
N GLU A 9 1.01 6.94 -20.11
CA GLU A 9 -0.17 6.29 -20.66
C GLU A 9 -0.65 5.12 -19.79
N ALA A 10 0.29 4.29 -19.32
CA ALA A 10 0.02 3.18 -18.41
C ALA A 10 -0.53 3.67 -17.06
N VAL A 11 0.10 4.70 -16.48
CA VAL A 11 -0.37 5.31 -15.23
C VAL A 11 -1.76 5.94 -15.41
N ALA A 12 -1.99 6.68 -16.49
CA ALA A 12 -3.29 7.28 -16.77
C ALA A 12 -4.41 6.23 -16.90
N LYS A 13 -4.11 5.09 -17.54
CA LYS A 13 -5.06 3.98 -17.65
C LYS A 13 -5.45 3.42 -16.27
N ILE A 14 -4.50 3.31 -15.34
CA ILE A 14 -4.75 2.80 -13.99
C ILE A 14 -5.53 3.84 -13.16
N GLN A 15 -5.18 5.12 -13.23
CA GLN A 15 -5.92 6.19 -12.54
C GLN A 15 -7.39 6.27 -12.97
N GLY A 16 -7.73 5.80 -14.18
CA GLY A 16 -9.12 5.72 -14.66
C GLY A 16 -9.94 4.54 -14.11
N VAL A 17 -9.34 3.61 -13.36
CA VAL A 17 -10.05 2.47 -12.76
C VAL A 17 -10.96 2.98 -11.64
N LYS A 18 -12.21 2.53 -11.60
CA LYS A 18 -13.22 3.10 -10.68
C LYS A 18 -13.32 2.39 -9.34
N ASP A 19 -13.12 1.08 -9.34
CA ASP A 19 -13.24 0.23 -8.16
C ASP A 19 -11.89 0.10 -7.45
N TYR A 20 -11.88 0.28 -6.13
CA TYR A 20 -10.67 0.26 -5.32
C TYR A 20 -9.87 -1.05 -5.44
N ASP A 21 -10.52 -2.21 -5.36
CA ASP A 21 -9.81 -3.50 -5.37
C ASP A 21 -9.11 -3.71 -6.71
N ASN A 22 -9.81 -3.43 -7.82
CA ASN A 22 -9.22 -3.47 -9.15
C ASN A 22 -8.14 -2.40 -9.37
N TYR A 23 -8.34 -1.20 -8.84
CA TYR A 23 -7.35 -0.12 -8.92
C TYR A 23 -6.06 -0.55 -8.23
N CYS A 24 -6.18 -1.02 -6.99
CA CYS A 24 -5.07 -1.49 -6.19
C CYS A 24 -4.28 -2.60 -6.89
N GLN A 25 -4.98 -3.67 -7.31
CA GLN A 25 -4.33 -4.81 -7.95
C GLN A 25 -3.56 -4.41 -9.22
N LYS A 26 -4.09 -3.46 -10.01
CA LYS A 26 -3.43 -2.99 -11.23
C LYS A 26 -2.25 -2.07 -10.94
N LEU A 27 -2.35 -1.21 -9.92
CA LEU A 27 -1.27 -0.33 -9.48
C LEU A 27 -0.08 -1.15 -8.96
N GLU A 28 -0.33 -2.17 -8.13
CA GLU A 28 0.67 -3.09 -7.60
C GLU A 28 1.34 -3.91 -8.71
N ALA A 29 0.52 -4.53 -9.58
CA ALA A 29 1.02 -5.47 -10.57
C ALA A 29 1.78 -4.81 -11.73
N SER A 30 1.49 -3.56 -12.05
CA SER A 30 2.08 -2.87 -13.20
C SER A 30 3.14 -1.85 -12.79
N PRO A 31 2.83 -0.57 -12.51
CA PRO A 31 3.87 0.43 -12.30
C PRO A 31 4.72 0.14 -11.07
N HIS A 32 4.13 -0.34 -9.96
CA HIS A 32 4.86 -0.66 -8.75
C HIS A 32 5.83 -1.85 -8.96
N GLY A 33 5.30 -3.01 -9.35
CA GLY A 33 6.11 -4.21 -9.60
C GLY A 33 7.13 -4.06 -10.74
N ALA A 34 6.80 -3.29 -11.77
CA ALA A 34 7.71 -3.04 -12.89
C ALA A 34 8.92 -2.18 -12.49
N ILE A 35 8.74 -1.19 -11.60
CA ILE A 35 9.86 -0.38 -11.10
C ILE A 35 10.74 -1.19 -10.16
N HIS A 36 10.15 -1.98 -9.26
CA HIS A 36 10.89 -2.96 -8.44
C HIS A 36 11.80 -3.85 -9.32
N SER A 37 11.23 -4.39 -10.40
CA SER A 37 11.93 -5.25 -11.36
C SER A 37 12.95 -4.50 -12.23
N ALA A 38 12.72 -3.22 -12.53
CA ALA A 38 13.61 -2.41 -13.36
C ALA A 38 14.86 -1.94 -12.60
N ILE A 39 14.73 -1.66 -11.30
CA ILE A 39 15.87 -1.32 -10.44
C ILE A 39 16.71 -2.57 -10.16
N GLY A 40 16.07 -3.70 -9.86
CA GLY A 40 16.76 -4.96 -9.57
C GLY A 40 17.39 -4.99 -8.16
N GLY A 41 18.28 -5.96 -7.93
CA GLY A 41 18.97 -6.09 -6.65
C GLY A 41 18.03 -6.35 -5.48
N GLU A 42 18.22 -5.63 -4.37
CA GLU A 42 17.36 -5.75 -3.18
C GLU A 42 15.93 -5.27 -3.43
N MET A 43 15.68 -4.44 -4.45
CA MET A 43 14.34 -3.98 -4.79
C MET A 43 13.43 -5.08 -5.37
N VAL A 44 13.90 -6.28 -5.69
CA VAL A 44 13.04 -7.37 -6.21
C VAL A 44 12.54 -8.32 -5.11
N PRO A 45 13.40 -8.86 -4.23
CA PRO A 45 12.99 -9.84 -3.23
C PRO A 45 12.38 -9.20 -1.97
N LYS A 46 11.98 -10.05 -1.01
CA LYS A 46 11.43 -9.65 0.30
C LYS A 46 12.25 -8.62 1.10
N PRO A 47 13.60 -8.57 1.05
CA PRO A 47 14.39 -7.56 1.77
C PRO A 47 14.48 -6.20 1.07
N SER A 48 13.57 -5.85 0.15
CA SER A 48 13.53 -4.53 -0.47
C SER A 48 13.53 -3.31 0.46
N PRO A 49 13.07 -3.38 1.72
CA PRO A 49 13.23 -2.27 2.68
C PRO A 49 14.67 -1.93 3.05
N ASN A 50 15.63 -2.81 2.77
CA ASN A 50 17.04 -2.52 3.00
C ASN A 50 17.60 -1.51 1.98
N ASP A 51 16.91 -1.33 0.84
CA ASP A 51 17.26 -0.32 -0.15
C ASP A 51 16.47 0.98 0.11
N PRO A 52 17.13 2.11 0.43
CA PRO A 52 16.45 3.37 0.72
C PRO A 52 15.64 3.91 -0.47
N ILE A 53 15.90 3.47 -1.70
CA ILE A 53 15.08 3.86 -2.87
C ILE A 53 13.64 3.37 -2.75
N LEU A 54 13.39 2.33 -1.94
CA LEU A 54 12.04 1.85 -1.64
C LEU A 54 11.15 2.99 -1.14
N PHE A 55 11.63 3.80 -0.20
CA PHE A 55 10.82 4.85 0.41
C PHE A 55 10.39 5.91 -0.60
N VAL A 56 11.29 6.27 -1.53
CA VAL A 56 10.99 7.20 -2.62
C VAL A 56 9.97 6.58 -3.58
N HIS A 57 10.14 5.31 -3.94
CA HIS A 57 9.22 4.58 -4.81
C HIS A 57 7.82 4.48 -4.21
N GLN A 58 7.73 4.07 -2.94
CA GLN A 58 6.49 3.96 -2.17
C GLN A 58 5.76 5.31 -2.08
N THR A 59 6.49 6.41 -1.86
CA THR A 59 5.94 7.77 -1.87
C THR A 59 5.24 8.08 -3.20
N GLN A 60 5.80 7.68 -4.33
CA GLN A 60 5.17 7.90 -5.64
C GLN A 60 3.90 7.07 -5.79
N ILE A 61 3.85 5.84 -5.28
CA ILE A 61 2.63 5.03 -5.31
C ILE A 61 1.54 5.63 -4.42
N TYR A 62 1.88 6.06 -3.19
CA TYR A 62 0.93 6.77 -2.32
C TYR A 62 0.41 8.05 -2.96
N ARG A 63 1.28 8.79 -3.69
CA ARG A 63 0.85 9.97 -4.45
C ARG A 63 -0.18 9.61 -5.52
N LEU A 64 0.03 8.53 -6.28
CA LEU A 64 -0.93 8.09 -7.29
C LEU A 64 -2.28 7.70 -6.67
N TRP A 65 -2.24 6.96 -5.55
CA TRP A 65 -3.45 6.60 -4.81
C TRP A 65 -4.19 7.83 -4.28
N SER A 66 -3.47 8.80 -3.69
CA SER A 66 -4.07 10.05 -3.22
C SER A 66 -4.71 10.84 -4.38
N LEU A 67 -4.04 10.93 -5.53
CA LEU A 67 -4.63 11.56 -6.72
C LEU A 67 -5.91 10.82 -7.18
N TRP A 68 -5.91 9.49 -7.11
CA TRP A 68 -7.09 8.70 -7.44
C TRP A 68 -8.26 8.98 -6.48
N GLN A 69 -7.98 9.14 -5.18
CA GLN A 69 -9.00 9.52 -4.20
C GLN A 69 -9.56 10.92 -4.46
N GLN A 70 -8.71 11.87 -4.86
CA GLN A 70 -9.09 13.27 -5.11
C GLN A 70 -10.01 13.46 -6.32
N GLU A 71 -10.09 12.50 -7.25
CA GLU A 71 -11.01 12.56 -8.39
C GLU A 71 -12.49 12.47 -7.96
N VAL A 72 -12.79 11.71 -6.90
CA VAL A 72 -14.16 11.48 -6.39
C VAL A 72 -14.10 11.34 -4.86
N PRO A 73 -13.72 12.41 -4.13
CA PRO A 73 -13.36 12.33 -2.71
C PRO A 73 -14.53 11.88 -1.82
N GLU A 74 -15.76 12.19 -2.20
CA GLU A 74 -16.97 11.83 -1.46
C GLU A 74 -17.20 10.32 -1.33
N THR A 75 -16.66 9.51 -2.26
CA THR A 75 -16.69 8.05 -2.16
C THR A 75 -15.30 7.48 -1.86
N ARG A 76 -14.27 7.90 -2.62
CA ARG A 76 -12.98 7.21 -2.67
C ARG A 76 -12.10 7.39 -1.44
N ILE A 77 -12.34 8.42 -0.63
CA ILE A 77 -11.64 8.59 0.65
C ILE A 77 -11.92 7.41 1.58
N MET A 78 -13.14 6.86 1.55
CA MET A 78 -13.53 5.74 2.41
C MET A 78 -13.55 4.39 1.67
N GLU A 79 -13.23 4.37 0.38
CA GLU A 79 -13.15 3.12 -0.37
C GLU A 79 -11.92 2.31 0.09
N PHE A 80 -12.21 1.10 0.58
CA PHE A 80 -11.22 0.23 1.17
C PHE A 80 -11.72 -1.22 1.10
N ALA A 81 -10.93 -2.10 0.49
CA ALA A 81 -11.30 -3.49 0.25
C ALA A 81 -10.05 -4.39 0.21
N GLY A 82 -10.26 -5.69 -0.03
CA GLY A 82 -9.20 -6.69 -0.07
C GLY A 82 -9.19 -7.58 1.17
N TYR A 83 -8.06 -8.25 1.38
CA TYR A 83 -7.85 -9.17 2.49
C TYR A 83 -7.08 -8.50 3.60
N ARG A 84 -7.43 -8.82 4.86
CA ARG A 84 -6.74 -8.30 6.04
C ARG A 84 -5.36 -8.93 6.24
N THR A 85 -5.20 -10.19 5.85
CA THR A 85 -3.97 -10.98 6.03
C THR A 85 -3.60 -11.70 4.72
N GLN A 86 -2.31 -12.02 4.55
CA GLN A 86 -1.75 -12.70 3.38
C GLN A 86 -1.57 -14.20 3.58
N ASP A 87 -2.12 -14.75 4.65
CA ASP A 87 -2.14 -16.16 5.04
C ASP A 87 -2.89 -17.09 4.06
N GLN A 88 -3.08 -16.65 2.81
CA GLN A 88 -3.67 -17.44 1.71
C GLN A 88 -2.91 -18.74 1.39
N PHE A 89 -1.73 -18.94 1.98
CA PHE A 89 -0.88 -20.11 1.75
C PHE A 89 -1.32 -21.35 2.55
N ASP A 90 -2.19 -21.23 3.55
CA ASP A 90 -2.69 -22.35 4.35
C ASP A 90 -4.03 -22.93 3.83
N GLY A 91 -4.57 -22.38 2.74
CA GLY A 91 -5.83 -22.80 2.13
C GLY A 91 -7.09 -22.20 2.79
N THR A 92 -6.93 -21.37 3.83
CA THR A 92 -8.02 -20.61 4.43
C THR A 92 -8.18 -19.27 3.71
N LYS A 93 -9.44 -18.83 3.53
CA LYS A 93 -9.72 -17.52 2.97
C LYS A 93 -9.50 -16.47 4.07
N PRO A 94 -8.59 -15.50 3.89
CA PRO A 94 -8.35 -14.49 4.90
C PRO A 94 -9.59 -13.65 5.18
N PRO A 95 -9.74 -13.09 6.39
CA PRO A 95 -10.80 -12.14 6.68
C PRO A 95 -10.70 -10.92 5.76
N ALA A 96 -11.85 -10.34 5.42
CA ALA A 96 -11.91 -9.13 4.60
C ALA A 96 -11.34 -7.92 5.37
N ALA A 97 -10.71 -7.01 4.62
CA ALA A 97 -10.35 -5.68 5.09
C ALA A 97 -11.59 -4.92 5.59
N SER A 98 -11.45 -4.13 6.66
CA SER A 98 -12.54 -3.31 7.18
C SER A 98 -12.03 -2.03 7.81
N LEU A 99 -12.81 -0.96 7.62
CA LEU A 99 -12.60 0.36 8.20
C LEU A 99 -12.72 0.39 9.74
N ASP A 100 -13.37 -0.62 10.34
CA ASP A 100 -13.58 -0.71 11.78
C ASP A 100 -12.48 -1.47 12.53
N VAL A 101 -11.51 -2.01 11.80
CA VAL A 101 -10.34 -2.66 12.39
C VAL A 101 -9.51 -1.62 13.14
N THR A 102 -9.13 -1.95 14.37
CA THR A 102 -8.18 -1.17 15.17
C THR A 102 -6.77 -1.59 14.80
N LEU A 103 -5.95 -0.59 14.50
CA LEU A 103 -4.53 -0.71 14.23
C LEU A 103 -3.80 -0.51 15.55
N LEU A 104 -3.15 -1.57 15.98
CA LEU A 104 -2.41 -1.59 17.23
C LEU A 104 -1.06 -0.94 16.99
N MET A 105 -0.83 0.21 17.62
CA MET A 105 0.41 0.98 17.48
C MET A 105 1.48 0.53 18.49
N ASN A 106 1.14 -0.42 19.36
CA ASN A 106 2.05 -1.10 20.30
C ASN A 106 2.91 -0.13 21.14
N GLY A 107 2.33 0.98 21.58
CA GLY A 107 2.99 1.99 22.43
C GLY A 107 3.81 3.04 21.68
N PHE A 108 3.89 3.00 20.35
CA PHE A 108 4.49 4.06 19.54
C PHE A 108 3.56 5.28 19.38
N ALA A 109 2.26 5.03 19.29
CA ALA A 109 1.19 6.02 19.26
C ALA A 109 -0.08 5.43 19.89
N ASP A 110 -1.15 6.23 19.97
CA ASP A 110 -2.47 5.72 20.33
C ASP A 110 -2.99 4.75 19.25
N ASP A 111 -3.70 3.70 19.66
CA ASP A 111 -4.35 2.78 18.73
C ASP A 111 -5.42 3.52 17.90
N LEU A 112 -5.35 3.38 16.58
CA LEU A 112 -6.24 4.09 15.65
C LEU A 112 -7.12 3.11 14.88
N LYS A 113 -8.36 3.52 14.56
CA LYS A 113 -9.13 2.76 13.57
C LYS A 113 -8.68 3.10 12.16
N VAL A 114 -8.76 2.13 11.26
CA VAL A 114 -8.49 2.34 9.82
C VAL A 114 -9.33 3.50 9.28
N ARG A 115 -10.62 3.61 9.65
CA ARG A 115 -11.49 4.73 9.25
C ARG A 115 -10.96 6.11 9.60
N ASP A 116 -10.17 6.23 10.67
CA ASP A 116 -9.65 7.53 11.10
C ASP A 116 -8.39 7.87 10.31
N MET A 117 -7.55 6.88 9.99
CA MET A 117 -6.44 7.07 9.04
C MET A 117 -6.89 7.44 7.64
N MET A 118 -7.96 6.83 7.13
CA MET A 118 -8.48 7.08 5.78
C MET A 118 -9.00 8.52 5.60
N LYS A 119 -9.46 9.18 6.67
CA LYS A 119 -9.97 10.56 6.62
C LYS A 119 -8.86 11.62 6.52
N HIS A 120 -7.63 11.28 6.89
CA HIS A 120 -6.53 12.22 6.82
C HIS A 120 -6.04 12.30 5.36
N SER A 121 -6.51 13.32 4.64
CA SER A 121 -6.01 13.71 3.31
C SER A 121 -4.53 14.12 3.29
N GLU A 122 -3.89 14.16 4.45
CA GLU A 122 -2.50 14.52 4.70
C GLU A 122 -1.62 13.27 4.88
N LEU A 123 -1.74 12.29 3.98
CA LEU A 123 -0.88 11.08 3.95
C LEU A 123 0.62 11.41 3.80
N ALA A 124 0.96 12.67 3.52
CA ALA A 124 2.34 13.18 3.53
C ALA A 124 2.99 13.16 4.92
N SER A 125 2.22 13.17 6.01
CA SER A 125 2.76 13.22 7.37
C SER A 125 3.23 11.86 7.91
N LEU A 126 2.84 10.75 7.27
CA LEU A 126 3.18 9.39 7.72
C LEU A 126 4.58 8.93 7.26
N LEU A 127 5.21 9.65 6.32
CA LEU A 127 6.55 9.33 5.81
C LEU A 127 7.67 9.40 6.87
N LEU A 128 7.39 9.96 8.05
CA LEU A 128 8.35 10.15 9.14
C LEU A 128 8.51 8.95 10.08
N ILE A 129 7.67 7.91 9.97
CA ILE A 129 7.66 6.78 10.93
C ILE A 129 8.34 5.51 10.37
N LEU A 130 8.68 5.50 9.08
CA LEU A 130 9.11 4.33 8.30
C LEU A 130 10.55 3.82 8.54
N GLY A 131 11.16 4.17 9.67
CA GLY A 131 12.50 3.72 10.03
C GLY A 131 12.42 2.59 11.06
N THR A 132 12.60 1.34 10.60
CA THR A 132 12.89 0.12 11.39
C THR A 132 11.72 -0.80 11.79
N GLY A 133 10.87 -1.21 10.85
CA GLY A 133 9.78 -2.15 11.17
C GLY A 133 9.72 -3.50 10.43
N LEU A 134 10.32 -3.64 9.24
CA LEU A 134 9.87 -4.69 8.32
C LEU A 134 10.31 -6.14 8.65
N GLU A 135 11.19 -6.31 9.64
CA GLU A 135 11.73 -7.63 10.02
C GLU A 135 11.02 -8.29 11.22
N SER A 136 10.14 -7.58 11.95
CA SER A 136 9.51 -8.11 13.17
C SER A 136 8.13 -8.74 12.99
N LEU A 137 7.56 -8.73 11.78
CA LEU A 137 6.25 -9.32 11.53
C LEU A 137 6.38 -10.79 11.15
N GLY A 138 5.79 -11.65 11.98
CA GLY A 138 5.62 -13.07 11.72
C GLY A 138 4.96 -13.35 10.36
N GLU A 139 5.17 -14.57 9.86
CA GLU A 139 4.59 -15.05 8.60
C GLU A 139 3.06 -14.86 8.60
N GLY A 140 2.50 -14.04 7.68
CA GLY A 140 1.04 -13.91 7.50
C GLY A 140 0.47 -12.50 7.21
N VAL A 141 1.27 -11.43 7.30
CA VAL A 141 0.79 -10.05 7.04
C VAL A 141 0.78 -9.70 5.54
N ASP A 142 -0.30 -9.09 5.04
CA ASP A 142 -0.49 -8.70 3.63
C ASP A 142 0.35 -7.48 3.24
N ARG A 143 1.34 -7.72 2.39
CA ARG A 143 2.36 -6.73 1.99
C ARG A 143 2.00 -5.96 0.71
N ARG A 144 0.77 -6.08 0.19
CA ARG A 144 0.28 -5.23 -0.93
C ARG A 144 0.05 -3.80 -0.42
N LEU A 145 0.51 -2.77 -1.14
CA LEU A 145 0.40 -1.38 -0.66
C LEU A 145 -1.02 -0.95 -0.26
N CYS A 146 -2.03 -1.48 -0.95
CA CYS A 146 -3.43 -1.19 -0.69
C CYS A 146 -4.16 -2.35 -0.01
N SER A 147 -3.41 -3.17 0.72
CA SER A 147 -3.94 -3.94 1.84
C SER A 147 -3.86 -3.10 3.13
N PRO A 148 -4.83 -3.21 4.05
CA PRO A 148 -4.80 -2.60 5.38
C PRO A 148 -3.45 -2.68 6.10
N ALA A 149 -2.75 -3.78 5.91
CA ALA A 149 -1.50 -4.06 6.58
C ALA A 149 -0.34 -3.17 6.11
N VAL A 150 -0.36 -2.64 4.89
CA VAL A 150 0.67 -1.70 4.42
C VAL A 150 0.40 -0.26 4.86
N LEU A 151 -0.88 0.11 5.05
CA LEU A 151 -1.23 1.38 5.72
C LEU A 151 -0.71 1.42 7.17
N VAL A 152 -0.64 0.26 7.83
CA VAL A 152 -0.02 0.09 9.17
C VAL A 152 1.50 0.11 9.10
N LEU A 153 2.08 -0.51 8.07
CA LEU A 153 3.54 -0.55 7.87
C LEU A 153 4.13 0.80 7.45
N ALA A 154 3.34 1.78 7.04
CA ALA A 154 3.79 3.17 6.92
C ALA A 154 3.97 3.87 8.28
N GLY A 155 3.66 3.17 9.37
CA GLY A 155 3.80 3.59 10.76
C GLY A 155 4.54 2.59 11.66
N ILE A 156 5.40 1.73 11.11
CA ILE A 156 6.40 0.90 11.84
C ILE A 156 7.68 0.78 11.01
#